data_AF-A0AAJ0LED8-F1
#
_entry.id   AF-A0AAJ0LED8-F1
#
_cell.length_a   1.000
_cell.length_b   1.000
_cell.length_c   1.000
_cell.angle_alpha   90.00
_cell.angle_beta   90.00
_cell.angle_gamma   90.00
#
_symmetry.space_group_name_H-M   'P 1'
#
loop_
_entity.id
_entity.type
_entity.pdbx_description
1 polymer ?
#
loop_
_entity_poly.entity_id
_entity_poly.type
_entity_poly.pdbx_seq_one_letter_code
_entity_poly.pdbx_strand_id
1 'polypeptide(L)'
;MKKHSETRQTLLAAGNWLWSLFTINLAWFGINFPVILTLILTFSMPNGRVMIPGAVVLVLMLSLFTLPSLVAVFRAVDQWQVNGDGNYARVVLKGWRQALPDFLVNLTLATALMIIVLLLKASVGDILVRSGLLVWFGALLLVVVARSYLVGLVRHDVTLGGFIIANGGKLVLATGVFILLMGINIFLKLAFMILVASVSLAAFISYQLLNGAPVKNEVREK
;
A
#
# COMPACT_ATOMS: atom_id res chain seq x y z
N MET A 1 17.65 2.51 41.13
CA MET A 1 18.10 1.58 40.05
C MET A 1 16.98 1.05 39.15
N LYS A 2 15.71 0.88 39.58
CA LYS A 2 14.59 0.43 38.71
C LYS A 2 14.25 1.34 37.52
N LYS A 3 14.36 2.66 37.68
CA LYS A 3 13.99 3.64 36.63
C LYS A 3 14.87 3.52 35.37
N HIS A 4 16.16 3.19 35.52
CA HIS A 4 17.08 3.01 34.39
C HIS A 4 16.84 1.71 33.61
N SER A 5 16.38 0.63 34.26
CA SER A 5 16.06 -0.62 33.56
C SER A 5 14.77 -0.50 32.74
N GLU A 6 13.76 0.22 33.25
CA GLU A 6 12.51 0.50 32.53
C GLU A 6 12.76 1.40 31.32
N THR A 7 13.54 2.48 31.46
CA THR A 7 13.90 3.35 30.33
C THR A 7 14.67 2.59 29.25
N ARG A 8 15.60 1.69 29.64
CA ARG A 8 16.33 0.84 28.68
C ARG A 8 15.41 -0.13 27.95
N GLN A 9 14.46 -0.76 28.64
CA GLN A 9 13.48 -1.65 28.00
C GLN A 9 12.56 -0.91 27.03
N THR A 10 12.06 0.27 27.40
CA THR A 10 11.23 1.10 26.52
C THR A 10 12.00 1.56 25.27
N LEU A 11 13.28 1.93 25.43
CA LEU A 11 14.14 2.31 24.30
C LEU A 11 14.42 1.14 23.36
N LEU A 12 14.66 -0.06 23.91
CA LEU A 12 14.86 -1.27 23.10
C LEU A 12 13.59 -1.66 22.35
N ALA A 13 12.42 -1.56 22.99
CA ALA A 13 11.14 -1.81 22.34
C ALA A 13 10.86 -0.81 21.22
N ALA A 14 11.12 0.48 21.44
CA ALA A 14 10.99 1.52 20.41
C ALA A 14 11.98 1.31 19.24
N GLY A 15 13.20 0.86 19.55
CA GLY A 15 14.21 0.49 18.55
C GLY A 15 13.78 -0.70 17.68
N ASN A 16 13.29 -1.78 18.29
CA ASN A 16 12.76 -2.95 17.56
C ASN A 16 11.54 -2.59 16.72
N TRP A 17 10.67 -1.72 17.25
CA TRP A 17 9.50 -1.21 16.54
C TRP A 17 9.89 -0.45 15.27
N LEU A 18 10.83 0.50 15.38
CA LEU A 18 11.33 1.28 14.25
C LEU A 18 12.06 0.40 13.23
N TRP A 19 12.86 -0.57 13.71
CA TRP A 19 13.59 -1.50 12.86
C TRP A 19 12.67 -2.42 12.06
N SER A 20 11.55 -2.85 12.65
CA SER A 20 10.54 -3.66 11.96
C SER A 20 9.89 -2.89 10.81
N LEU A 21 9.47 -1.65 11.06
CA LEU A 21 8.93 -0.77 10.01
C LEU A 21 9.95 -0.51 8.90
N PHE A 22 11.20 -0.28 9.26
CA PHE A 22 12.29 -0.06 8.31
C PHE A 22 12.53 -1.29 7.42
N THR A 23 12.64 -2.48 8.01
CA THR A 23 12.92 -3.71 7.26
C THR A 23 11.79 -4.13 6.32
N ILE A 24 10.52 -3.94 6.73
CA ILE A 24 9.35 -4.15 5.87
C ILE A 24 9.43 -3.25 4.63
N ASN A 25 9.66 -1.96 4.86
CA ASN A 25 9.65 -0.99 3.78
C ASN A 25 10.90 -1.09 2.90
N LEU A 26 12.06 -1.45 3.44
CA LEU A 26 13.27 -1.70 2.67
C LEU A 26 13.04 -2.85 1.67
N ALA A 27 12.40 -3.93 2.09
CA ALA A 27 12.02 -5.02 1.20
C ALA A 27 11.00 -4.57 0.15
N TRP A 28 9.97 -3.82 0.55
CA TRP A 28 9.00 -3.25 -0.38
C TRP A 28 9.66 -2.34 -1.42
N PHE A 29 10.59 -1.48 -1.00
CA PHE A 29 11.34 -0.58 -1.87
C PHE A 29 12.22 -1.37 -2.84
N GLY A 30 12.94 -2.40 -2.36
CA GLY A 30 13.74 -3.26 -3.23
C GLY A 30 12.91 -3.94 -4.34
N ILE A 31 11.69 -4.37 -4.02
CA ILE A 31 10.75 -4.95 -5.00
C ILE A 31 10.26 -3.89 -5.99
N ASN A 32 9.96 -2.67 -5.53
CA ASN A 32 9.35 -1.61 -6.33
C ASN A 32 10.33 -0.68 -7.03
N PHE A 33 11.63 -0.79 -6.74
CA PHE A 33 12.66 0.07 -7.31
C PHE A 33 12.61 0.13 -8.84
N PRO A 34 12.45 -1.00 -9.59
CA PRO A 34 12.32 -0.96 -11.04
C PRO A 34 11.06 -0.20 -11.51
N VAL A 35 9.96 -0.30 -10.77
CA VAL A 35 8.70 0.39 -11.08
C VAL A 35 8.86 1.89 -10.91
N ILE A 36 9.46 2.32 -9.81
CA ILE A 36 9.72 3.73 -9.51
C ILE A 36 10.63 4.34 -10.60
N LEU A 37 11.70 3.65 -10.96
CA LEU A 37 12.61 4.09 -12.02
C LEU A 37 11.89 4.22 -13.36
N THR A 38 11.11 3.20 -13.74
CA THR A 38 10.35 3.19 -15.00
C THR A 38 9.29 4.30 -15.02
N LEU A 39 8.67 4.59 -13.88
CA LEU A 39 7.69 5.67 -13.75
C LEU A 39 8.35 7.03 -13.97
N ILE A 40 9.49 7.29 -13.32
CA ILE A 40 10.26 8.53 -13.52
C ILE A 40 10.64 8.69 -15.00
N LEU A 41 11.18 7.64 -15.61
CA LEU A 41 11.59 7.69 -17.02
C LEU A 41 10.40 7.92 -17.95
N THR A 42 9.28 7.20 -17.76
CA THR A 42 8.09 7.28 -18.63
C THR A 42 7.41 8.65 -18.54
N PHE A 43 7.34 9.25 -17.35
CA PHE A 43 6.76 10.59 -17.17
C PHE A 43 7.70 11.73 -17.58
N SER A 44 9.00 11.47 -17.70
CA SER A 44 9.97 12.45 -18.22
C SER A 44 10.01 12.50 -19.75
N MET A 45 9.42 11.52 -20.43
CA MET A 45 9.39 11.48 -21.89
C MET A 45 8.28 12.37 -22.47
N PRO A 46 8.52 13.00 -23.64
CA PRO A 46 7.50 13.79 -24.33
C PRO A 46 6.22 12.99 -24.60
N ASN A 47 5.07 13.67 -24.51
CA ASN A 47 3.78 13.06 -24.84
C ASN A 47 3.77 12.64 -26.32
N GLY A 48 3.50 11.36 -26.59
CA GLY A 48 3.53 10.85 -27.96
C GLY A 48 3.58 9.32 -28.04
N ARG A 49 4.09 8.80 -29.15
CA ARG A 49 4.09 7.35 -29.50
C ARG A 49 4.83 6.45 -28.49
N VAL A 50 5.70 7.00 -27.65
CA VAL A 50 6.48 6.26 -26.64
C VAL A 50 5.72 6.08 -25.32
N MET A 51 4.68 6.88 -25.08
CA MET A 51 3.92 6.84 -23.83
C MET A 51 3.05 5.58 -23.70
N ILE A 52 2.48 5.08 -24.79
CA ILE A 52 1.61 3.89 -24.76
C ILE A 52 2.41 2.62 -24.42
N PRO A 53 3.55 2.32 -25.09
CA PRO A 53 4.40 1.20 -24.68
C PRO A 53 4.90 1.32 -23.24
N GLY A 54 5.31 2.51 -22.81
CA GLY A 54 5.69 2.76 -21.41
C GLY A 54 4.55 2.50 -20.43
N ALA A 55 3.32 2.86 -20.81
CA ALA A 55 2.15 2.60 -20.00
C ALA A 55 1.84 1.10 -19.86
N VAL A 56 2.00 0.33 -20.93
CA VAL A 56 1.85 -1.14 -20.89
C VAL A 56 2.89 -1.78 -19.97
N VAL A 57 4.16 -1.36 -20.07
CA VAL A 57 5.22 -1.84 -19.18
C VAL A 57 4.90 -1.50 -17.73
N LEU A 58 4.44 -0.27 -17.46
CA LEU A 58 4.04 0.14 -16.11
C LEU A 58 2.86 -0.67 -15.58
N VAL A 59 1.86 -1.03 -16.39
CA VAL A 59 0.76 -1.90 -15.97
C VAL A 59 1.28 -3.29 -15.58
N LEU A 60 2.18 -3.88 -16.37
CA LEU A 60 2.81 -5.16 -16.03
C LEU A 60 3.64 -5.05 -14.75
N MET A 61 4.38 -3.96 -14.58
CA MET A 61 5.17 -3.73 -13.38
C MET A 61 4.31 -3.52 -12.14
N LEU A 62 3.24 -2.74 -12.23
CA LEU A 62 2.30 -2.54 -11.11
C LEU A 62 1.63 -3.86 -10.70
N SER A 63 1.26 -4.69 -11.67
CA SER A 63 0.59 -5.97 -11.42
C SER A 63 1.51 -7.05 -10.84
N LEU A 64 2.80 -7.07 -11.21
CA LEU A 64 3.77 -8.07 -10.73
C LEU A 64 4.54 -7.63 -9.48
N PHE A 65 4.78 -6.33 -9.30
CA PHE A 65 5.58 -5.82 -8.20
C PHE A 65 4.74 -5.06 -7.19
N THR A 66 4.11 -3.95 -7.59
CA THR A 66 3.49 -3.01 -6.64
C THR A 66 2.29 -3.57 -5.91
N LEU A 67 1.29 -4.10 -6.62
CA LEU A 67 0.09 -4.64 -5.98
C LEU A 67 0.38 -5.87 -5.11
N PRO A 68 1.15 -6.89 -5.56
CA PRO A 68 1.51 -8.03 -4.71
C PRO A 68 2.38 -7.63 -3.51
N SER A 69 3.28 -6.65 -3.68
CA SER A 69 4.11 -6.17 -2.57
C SER A 69 3.31 -5.42 -1.50
N LEU A 70 2.20 -4.76 -1.87
CA LEU A 70 1.32 -4.10 -0.91
C LEU A 70 0.59 -5.13 -0.03
N VAL A 71 0.10 -6.22 -0.62
CA VAL A 71 -0.42 -7.39 0.13
C VAL A 71 0.63 -7.91 1.11
N ALA A 72 1.88 -8.04 0.63
CA ALA A 72 2.98 -8.54 1.44
C ALA A 72 3.35 -7.63 2.62
N VAL A 73 3.25 -6.31 2.44
CA VAL A 73 3.44 -5.33 3.52
C VAL A 73 2.37 -5.49 4.58
N PHE A 74 1.08 -5.58 4.20
CA PHE A 74 0.00 -5.82 5.17
C PHE A 74 0.17 -7.14 5.93
N ARG A 75 0.60 -8.20 5.24
CA ARG A 75 0.93 -9.48 5.89
C ARG A 75 2.09 -9.35 6.88
N ALA A 76 3.13 -8.62 6.52
CA ALA A 76 4.29 -8.40 7.40
C ALA A 76 3.93 -7.56 8.62
N VAL A 77 3.08 -6.54 8.45
CA VAL A 77 2.53 -5.74 9.54
C VAL A 77 1.67 -6.60 10.48
N ASP A 78 0.80 -7.44 9.95
CA ASP A 78 -0.04 -8.34 10.78
C ASP A 78 0.83 -9.32 11.58
N GLN A 79 1.79 -9.99 10.94
CA GLN A 79 2.73 -10.88 11.64
C GLN A 79 3.58 -10.14 12.67
N TRP A 80 3.91 -8.88 12.42
CA TRP A 80 4.64 -8.05 13.36
C TRP A 80 3.81 -7.72 14.61
N GLN A 81 2.52 -7.43 14.45
CA GLN A 81 1.63 -7.20 15.58
C GLN A 81 1.44 -8.44 16.46
N VAL A 82 1.51 -9.64 15.89
CA VAL A 82 1.36 -10.90 16.63
C VAL A 82 2.67 -11.34 17.29
N ASN A 83 3.80 -11.28 16.57
CA ASN A 83 5.06 -11.91 17.00
C ASN A 83 6.08 -10.92 17.59
N GLY A 84 5.91 -9.61 17.40
CA GLY A 84 6.78 -8.55 17.94
C GLY A 84 8.13 -8.45 17.23
N ASP A 85 8.94 -9.52 17.22
CA ASP A 85 10.30 -9.54 16.67
C ASP A 85 10.42 -10.58 15.54
N GLY A 86 11.08 -10.22 14.44
CA GLY A 86 11.24 -11.12 13.30
C GLY A 86 12.00 -10.53 12.11
N ASN A 87 12.38 -11.40 11.17
CA ASN A 87 12.96 -10.97 9.90
C ASN A 87 11.85 -10.61 8.91
N TYR A 88 11.29 -9.40 9.05
CA TYR A 88 10.15 -8.96 8.25
C TYR A 88 10.48 -8.70 6.78
N ALA A 89 11.74 -8.46 6.43
CA ALA A 89 12.16 -8.42 5.02
C ALA A 89 11.90 -9.77 4.31
N ARG A 90 12.22 -10.88 4.98
CA ARG A 90 11.91 -12.23 4.47
C ARG A 90 10.40 -12.47 4.39
N VAL A 91 9.63 -11.97 5.36
CA VAL A 91 8.16 -12.07 5.36
C VAL A 91 7.58 -11.33 4.14
N VAL A 92 8.04 -10.11 3.86
CA VAL A 92 7.62 -9.33 2.69
C VAL A 92 7.96 -10.07 1.39
N LEU A 93 9.19 -10.59 1.23
CA LEU A 93 9.57 -11.31 0.02
C LEU A 93 8.74 -12.60 -0.19
N LYS A 94 8.47 -13.34 0.88
CA LYS A 94 7.61 -14.54 0.82
C LYS A 94 6.17 -14.16 0.50
N GLY A 95 5.63 -13.14 1.17
CA GLY A 95 4.28 -12.63 0.95
C GLY A 95 4.08 -12.12 -0.48
N TRP A 96 5.07 -11.42 -1.03
CA TRP A 96 5.06 -10.91 -2.41
C TRP A 96 4.92 -12.08 -3.39
N ARG A 97 5.78 -13.11 -3.26
CA ARG A 97 5.68 -14.32 -4.10
C ARG A 97 4.34 -15.03 -3.98
N GLN A 98 3.80 -15.11 -2.76
CA GLN A 98 2.50 -15.74 -2.49
C GLN A 98 1.31 -14.94 -3.06
N ALA A 99 1.48 -13.65 -3.35
CA ALA A 99 0.46 -12.80 -3.96
C ALA A 99 0.56 -12.70 -5.49
N LEU A 100 1.62 -13.26 -6.11
CA LEU A 100 1.75 -13.34 -7.57
C LEU A 100 0.67 -14.18 -8.27
N PRO A 101 0.16 -15.29 -7.71
CA PRO A 101 -0.92 -16.07 -8.34
C PRO A 101 -2.20 -15.27 -8.62
N ASP A 102 -2.44 -14.19 -7.88
CA ASP A 102 -3.56 -13.26 -8.12
C ASP A 102 -3.33 -12.32 -9.33
N PHE A 103 -2.44 -12.70 -10.25
CA PHE A 103 -1.96 -11.86 -11.35
C PHE A 103 -3.10 -11.23 -12.15
N LEU A 104 -4.15 -11.98 -12.51
CA LEU A 104 -5.26 -11.43 -13.30
C LEU A 104 -5.97 -10.28 -12.57
N VAL A 105 -6.21 -10.43 -11.26
CA VAL A 105 -6.85 -9.38 -10.46
C VAL A 105 -5.93 -8.16 -10.34
N ASN A 106 -4.64 -8.40 -10.11
CA ASN A 106 -3.64 -7.33 -10.05
C ASN A 106 -3.51 -6.61 -11.40
N LEU A 107 -3.59 -7.33 -12.51
CA LEU A 107 -3.56 -6.79 -13.86
C LEU A 107 -4.79 -5.91 -14.13
N THR A 108 -5.99 -6.35 -13.74
CA THR A 108 -7.21 -5.55 -13.87
C THR A 108 -7.12 -4.24 -13.09
N LEU A 109 -6.69 -4.29 -11.82
CA LEU A 109 -6.54 -3.10 -10.98
C LEU A 109 -5.45 -2.16 -11.51
N ALA A 110 -4.30 -2.69 -11.93
CA ALA A 110 -3.22 -1.90 -12.52
C ALA A 110 -3.66 -1.21 -13.82
N THR A 111 -4.39 -1.94 -14.67
CA THR A 111 -4.93 -1.40 -15.93
C THR A 111 -5.93 -0.28 -15.65
N ALA A 112 -6.87 -0.49 -14.73
CA ALA A 112 -7.86 0.52 -14.36
C ALA A 112 -7.20 1.79 -13.80
N LEU A 113 -6.21 1.65 -12.90
CA LEU A 113 -5.42 2.77 -12.41
C LEU A 113 -4.73 3.52 -13.57
N MET A 114 -4.11 2.79 -14.50
CA MET A 114 -3.38 3.41 -15.60
C MET A 114 -4.29 4.11 -16.59
N ILE A 115 -5.47 3.57 -16.88
CA ILE A 115 -6.48 4.24 -17.71
C ILE A 115 -6.84 5.59 -17.10
N ILE A 116 -7.12 5.66 -15.80
CA ILE A 116 -7.44 6.93 -15.14
C ILE A 116 -6.25 7.91 -15.20
N VAL A 117 -5.03 7.44 -14.99
CA VAL A 117 -3.82 8.28 -15.08
C VAL A 117 -3.65 8.87 -16.48
N LEU A 118 -3.88 8.06 -17.52
CA LEU A 118 -3.82 8.53 -18.91
C LEU A 118 -4.94 9.53 -19.22
N LEU A 119 -6.16 9.30 -18.72
CA LEU A 119 -7.28 10.23 -18.87
C LEU A 119 -7.01 11.55 -18.14
N LEU A 120 -6.46 11.53 -16.92
CA LEU A 120 -6.05 12.72 -16.17
C LEU A 120 -5.02 13.55 -16.93
N LYS A 121 -4.10 12.87 -17.63
CA LYS A 121 -3.08 13.50 -18.45
C LYS A 121 -3.66 14.08 -19.76
N ALA A 122 -4.71 13.47 -20.30
CA ALA A 122 -5.40 13.96 -21.49
C ALA A 122 -6.36 15.12 -21.20
N SER A 123 -6.94 15.18 -20.00
CA SER A 123 -7.92 16.20 -19.59
C SER A 123 -7.29 17.50 -19.06
N VAL A 124 -6.08 17.86 -19.53
CA VAL A 124 -5.41 19.10 -19.11
C VAL A 124 -6.20 20.29 -19.66
N GLY A 125 -6.78 21.09 -18.76
CA GLY A 125 -7.59 22.27 -19.11
C GLY A 125 -9.06 22.17 -18.72
N ASP A 126 -9.58 20.97 -18.48
CA ASP A 126 -10.95 20.75 -18.00
C ASP A 126 -10.96 20.40 -16.51
N ILE A 127 -11.36 21.36 -15.68
CA ILE A 127 -11.37 21.22 -14.22
C ILE A 127 -12.42 20.20 -13.77
N LEU A 128 -13.59 20.16 -14.40
CA LEU A 128 -14.69 19.27 -13.99
C LEU A 128 -14.35 17.82 -14.29
N VAL A 129 -13.89 17.54 -15.51
CA VAL A 129 -13.46 16.18 -15.91
C VAL A 129 -12.32 15.71 -15.02
N ARG A 130 -11.31 16.57 -14.79
CA ARG A 130 -10.15 16.22 -13.96
C ARG A 130 -10.55 15.97 -12.50
N SER A 131 -11.47 16.75 -11.95
CA SER A 131 -11.98 16.55 -10.58
C SER A 131 -12.72 15.22 -10.47
N GLY A 132 -13.59 14.89 -11.44
CA GLY A 132 -14.27 13.60 -11.49
C GLY A 132 -13.31 12.41 -11.58
N LEU A 133 -12.29 12.51 -12.44
CA LEU A 133 -11.25 11.48 -12.56
C LEU A 133 -10.43 11.30 -11.27
N LEU A 134 -10.14 12.37 -10.53
CA LEU A 134 -9.47 12.29 -9.23
C LEU A 134 -10.32 11.54 -8.18
N VAL A 135 -11.64 11.75 -8.18
CA VAL A 135 -12.56 11.00 -7.31
C VAL A 135 -12.51 9.51 -7.64
N TRP A 136 -12.59 9.15 -8.92
CA TRP A 136 -12.46 7.75 -9.36
C TRP A 136 -11.09 7.15 -9.04
N PHE A 137 -10.03 7.93 -9.19
CA PHE A 137 -8.68 7.52 -8.79
C PHE A 137 -8.62 7.19 -7.30
N GLY A 138 -9.15 8.08 -6.44
CA GLY A 138 -9.23 7.86 -5.00
C GLY A 138 -10.06 6.61 -4.64
N ALA A 139 -11.19 6.40 -5.32
CA ALA A 139 -12.02 5.21 -5.12
C ALA A 139 -11.27 3.92 -5.51
N LEU A 140 -10.52 3.91 -6.62
CA LEU A 140 -9.70 2.75 -6.99
C LEU A 140 -8.56 2.50 -6.00
N LEU A 141 -7.90 3.55 -5.50
CA LEU A 141 -6.89 3.39 -4.45
C LEU A 141 -7.49 2.79 -3.17
N LEU A 142 -8.70 3.19 -2.81
CA LEU A 142 -9.44 2.62 -1.69
C LEU A 142 -9.69 1.12 -1.88
N VAL A 143 -10.11 0.71 -3.08
CA VAL A 143 -10.28 -0.72 -3.44
C VAL A 143 -8.94 -1.47 -3.32
N VAL A 144 -7.85 -0.89 -3.80
CA VAL A 144 -6.50 -1.47 -3.73
C VAL A 144 -6.05 -1.66 -2.28
N VAL A 145 -6.24 -0.65 -1.42
CA VAL A 145 -5.89 -0.72 0.00
C VAL A 145 -6.74 -1.78 0.72
N ALA A 146 -8.06 -1.77 0.52
CA ALA A 146 -8.96 -2.76 1.13
C ALA A 146 -8.61 -4.19 0.72
N ARG A 147 -8.43 -4.43 -0.58
CA ARG A 147 -8.05 -5.75 -1.08
C ARG A 147 -6.72 -6.19 -0.49
N SER A 148 -5.72 -5.31 -0.51
CA SER A 148 -4.38 -5.64 -0.01
C SER A 148 -4.39 -5.96 1.48
N TYR A 149 -5.22 -5.26 2.26
CA TYR A 149 -5.47 -5.54 3.66
C TYR A 149 -6.12 -6.93 3.85
N LEU A 150 -7.26 -7.20 3.20
CA LEU A 150 -7.98 -8.47 3.36
C LEU A 150 -7.14 -9.70 2.95
N VAL A 151 -6.48 -9.62 1.80
CA VAL A 151 -5.62 -10.71 1.30
C VAL A 151 -4.35 -10.84 2.15
N GLY A 152 -3.79 -9.72 2.62
CA GLY A 152 -2.60 -9.70 3.46
C GLY A 152 -2.84 -10.42 4.79
N LEU A 153 -3.98 -10.15 5.43
CA LEU A 153 -4.42 -10.73 6.70
C LEU A 153 -5.12 -12.09 6.55
N VAL A 154 -5.23 -12.65 5.32
CA VAL A 154 -5.86 -13.96 5.08
C VAL A 154 -7.33 -14.00 5.54
N ARG A 155 -8.04 -12.86 5.47
CA ARG A 155 -9.47 -12.75 5.81
C ARG A 155 -10.35 -13.08 4.61
N HIS A 156 -10.40 -14.37 4.27
CA HIS A 156 -11.18 -14.87 3.13
C HIS A 156 -12.68 -15.02 3.42
N ASP A 157 -13.07 -14.91 4.68
CA ASP A 157 -14.44 -14.95 5.17
C ASP A 157 -15.23 -13.66 4.88
N VAL A 158 -14.53 -12.56 4.61
CA VAL A 158 -15.14 -11.25 4.36
C VAL A 158 -15.09 -10.89 2.88
N THR A 159 -16.25 -10.58 2.29
CA THR A 159 -16.31 -10.09 0.91
C THR A 159 -15.78 -8.66 0.81
N LEU A 160 -15.09 -8.33 -0.29
CA LEU A 160 -14.51 -7.00 -0.51
C LEU A 160 -15.58 -5.89 -0.44
N GLY A 161 -16.74 -6.12 -1.08
CA GLY A 161 -17.86 -5.17 -1.06
C GLY A 161 -18.43 -4.96 0.34
N GLY A 162 -18.66 -6.06 1.08
CA GLY A 162 -19.12 -5.99 2.47
C GLY A 162 -18.15 -5.25 3.38
N PHE A 163 -16.84 -5.49 3.21
CA PHE A 163 -15.81 -4.79 3.97
C PHE A 163 -15.79 -3.28 3.70
N ILE A 164 -15.88 -2.88 2.42
CA ILE A 164 -15.88 -1.47 2.02
C ILE A 164 -17.11 -0.75 2.60
N ILE A 165 -18.28 -1.37 2.55
CA ILE A 165 -19.52 -0.77 3.08
C ILE A 165 -19.41 -0.62 4.61
N ALA A 166 -18.97 -1.66 5.31
CA ALA A 166 -18.88 -1.65 6.77
C ALA A 166 -17.80 -0.71 7.31
N ASN A 167 -16.70 -0.52 6.56
CA ASN A 167 -15.52 0.23 7.02
C ASN A 167 -15.24 1.50 6.20
N GLY A 168 -16.18 1.95 5.38
CA GLY A 168 -15.96 2.98 4.37
C GLY A 168 -15.25 4.23 4.91
N GLY A 169 -15.72 4.80 6.02
CA GLY A 169 -15.10 5.97 6.64
C GLY A 169 -13.66 5.72 7.10
N LYS A 170 -13.41 4.60 7.79
CA LYS A 170 -12.06 4.21 8.24
C LYS A 170 -11.12 3.95 7.07
N LEU A 171 -11.65 3.38 5.99
CA LEU A 171 -10.91 3.05 4.80
C LEU A 171 -10.55 4.28 3.97
N VAL A 172 -11.44 5.28 3.91
CA VAL A 172 -11.14 6.60 3.34
C VAL A 172 -10.00 7.26 4.12
N LEU A 173 -10.05 7.25 5.45
CA LEU A 173 -8.97 7.78 6.28
C LEU A 173 -7.64 7.03 6.07
N ALA A 174 -7.68 5.70 6.07
CA ALA A 174 -6.50 4.86 5.81
C ALA A 174 -5.88 5.16 4.43
N THR A 175 -6.71 5.26 3.40
CA THR A 175 -6.27 5.60 2.04
C THR A 175 -5.71 7.02 1.97
N GLY A 176 -6.34 7.97 2.66
CA GLY A 176 -5.86 9.36 2.77
C GLY A 176 -4.49 9.45 3.44
N VAL A 177 -4.27 8.70 4.53
CA VAL A 177 -2.95 8.58 5.18
C VAL A 177 -1.92 7.99 4.22
N PHE A 178 -2.29 6.96 3.45
CA PHE A 178 -1.42 6.36 2.46
C PHE A 178 -0.99 7.37 1.37
N ILE A 179 -1.95 8.12 0.82
CA ILE A 179 -1.70 9.17 -0.18
C ILE A 179 -0.83 10.28 0.41
N LEU A 180 -1.13 10.73 1.63
CA LEU A 180 -0.39 11.81 2.29
C LEU A 180 1.06 11.40 2.56
N LEU A 181 1.30 10.22 3.13
CA LEU A 181 2.66 9.73 3.39
C LEU A 181 3.45 9.52 2.10
N MET A 182 2.80 9.02 1.04
CA MET A 182 3.42 8.92 -0.28
C MET A 182 3.67 10.29 -0.92
N GLY A 183 2.79 11.27 -0.73
CA GLY A 183 2.92 12.63 -1.27
C GLY A 183 4.05 13.42 -0.60
N ILE A 184 4.18 13.30 0.72
CA ILE A 184 5.28 13.86 1.51
C ILE A 184 6.64 13.38 0.96
N ASN A 185 6.73 12.10 0.57
CA ASN A 185 7.95 11.56 -0.03
C ASN A 185 8.33 12.22 -1.35
N ILE A 186 7.35 12.54 -2.21
CA ILE A 186 7.59 13.17 -3.51
C ILE A 186 8.08 14.61 -3.32
N PHE A 187 7.53 15.33 -2.35
CA PHE A 187 7.84 16.74 -2.11
C PHE A 187 9.22 16.96 -1.47
N LEU A 188 9.62 16.10 -0.53
CA LEU A 188 10.82 16.35 0.29
C LEU A 188 12.15 16.14 -0.43
N LYS A 189 12.19 15.62 -1.66
CA LYS A 189 13.38 15.33 -2.51
C LYS A 189 14.58 14.61 -1.86
N LEU A 190 14.66 14.42 -0.53
CA LEU A 190 15.88 14.01 0.16
C LEU A 190 15.69 13.34 1.55
N ALA A 191 14.48 13.11 2.05
CA ALA A 191 14.32 12.43 3.34
C ALA A 191 14.33 10.89 3.17
N PHE A 192 15.50 10.33 2.85
CA PHE A 192 15.71 8.89 2.64
C PHE A 192 15.14 8.02 3.79
N MET A 193 15.13 8.50 5.03
CA MET A 193 14.48 7.79 6.16
C MET A 193 12.95 7.79 6.12
N ILE A 194 12.32 8.89 5.71
CA ILE A 194 10.85 8.98 5.59
C ILE A 194 10.39 8.10 4.42
N LEU A 195 11.19 8.06 3.35
CA LEU A 195 11.02 7.15 2.22
C LEU A 195 11.09 5.67 2.62
N VAL A 196 11.90 5.32 3.64
CA VAL A 196 12.10 3.94 4.11
C VAL A 196 11.13 3.53 5.21
N ALA A 197 10.09 4.31 5.54
CA ALA A 197 9.03 3.82 6.43
C ALA A 197 7.62 4.17 5.98
N SER A 198 7.43 4.96 4.92
CA SER A 198 6.10 5.49 4.57
C SER A 198 5.07 4.42 4.26
N VAL A 199 5.43 3.36 3.52
CA VAL A 199 4.48 2.31 3.11
C VAL A 199 4.20 1.36 4.27
N SER A 200 5.23 0.98 5.04
CA SER A 200 5.04 0.15 6.23
C SER A 200 4.28 0.90 7.32
N LEU A 201 4.55 2.19 7.53
CA LEU A 201 3.83 3.04 8.48
C LEU A 201 2.40 3.30 8.04
N ALA A 202 2.16 3.57 6.75
CA ALA A 202 0.80 3.71 6.23
C ALA A 202 0.00 2.41 6.39
N ALA A 203 0.62 1.25 6.11
CA ALA A 203 0.00 -0.05 6.34
C ALA A 203 -0.25 -0.33 7.83
N PHE A 204 0.68 0.05 8.72
CA PHE A 204 0.50 -0.05 10.16
C PHE A 204 -0.66 0.83 10.67
N ILE A 205 -0.72 2.10 10.27
CA ILE A 205 -1.82 2.99 10.66
C ILE A 205 -3.15 2.45 10.10
N SER A 206 -3.16 2.01 8.84
CA SER A 206 -4.34 1.38 8.23
C SER A 206 -4.77 0.13 9.01
N TYR A 207 -3.82 -0.69 9.43
CA TYR A 207 -4.07 -1.85 10.28
C TYR A 207 -4.71 -1.45 11.61
N GLN A 208 -4.15 -0.46 12.32
CA GLN A 208 -4.72 -0.02 13.60
C GLN A 208 -6.15 0.53 13.44
N LEU A 209 -6.40 1.31 12.38
CA LEU A 209 -7.72 1.88 12.10
C LEU A 209 -8.76 0.79 11.79
N LEU A 210 -8.37 -0.21 11.00
CA LEU A 210 -9.27 -1.25 10.46
C LEU A 210 -9.39 -2.48 11.36
N ASN A 211 -8.39 -2.80 12.17
CA ASN A 211 -8.41 -3.94 13.08
C ASN A 211 -9.26 -3.65 14.34
N GLY A 212 -9.44 -2.37 14.69
CA GLY A 212 -10.41 -1.91 15.69
C GLY A 212 -11.84 -1.76 15.15
N ALA A 213 -12.15 -2.26 13.96
CA ALA A 213 -13.53 -2.35 13.47
C ALA A 213 -14.11 -3.70 13.90
N PRO A 214 -15.21 -3.72 14.69
CA PRO A 214 -15.89 -4.97 14.96
C PRO A 214 -16.35 -5.53 13.61
N VAL A 215 -15.82 -6.69 13.23
CA VAL A 215 -16.58 -7.60 12.38
C VAL A 215 -17.82 -7.88 13.19
N LYS A 216 -18.91 -7.19 12.84
CA LYS A 216 -20.21 -7.40 13.46
C LYS A 216 -20.49 -8.88 13.24
N ASN A 217 -20.41 -9.66 14.33
CA ASN A 217 -20.80 -11.05 14.36
C ASN A 217 -22.29 -11.10 14.01
N GLU A 218 -22.63 -11.09 12.73
CA GLU A 218 -23.96 -11.44 12.27
C GLU A 218 -24.05 -12.97 12.32
N VAL A 219 -24.60 -13.40 13.47
CA VAL A 219 -25.41 -14.60 13.64
C VAL A 219 -24.67 -15.94 13.53
N ARG A 220 -23.96 -16.30 14.60
CA ARG A 220 -24.01 -17.69 15.08
C ARG A 220 -25.38 -17.89 15.75
N GLU A 221 -26.40 -18.20 14.96
CA GLU A 221 -27.55 -18.92 15.50
C GLU A 221 -27.25 -20.41 15.45
N LYS A 222 -27.51 -21.04 16.60
CA LYS A 222 -27.38 -22.47 16.85
C LYS A 222 -28.50 -23.25 16.15
#